data_AF-A0A1H6W9D6-F1
#
_entry.id   AF-A0A1H6W9D6-F1
#
_cell.length_a   1.000
_cell.length_b   1.000
_cell.length_c   1.000
_cell.angle_alpha   90.00
_cell.angle_beta   90.00
_cell.angle_gamma   90.00
#
_symmetry.space_group_name_H-M   'P 1'
#
loop_
_entity.id
_entity.type
_entity.pdbx_description
1 polymer ?
#
loop_
_entity_poly.entity_id
_entity_poly.type
_entity_poly.pdbx_seq_one_letter_code
_entity_poly.pdbx_strand_id
1 'polypeptide(L)'
;MNEKQEIIRIIKQYHQAINYLHYESLCYIPATTHLIKDGPRSQGCYMSHQLEKKMRAERCIQVIEEAKNHIGEEFYFIIEQDFIKHSDKYWYLEYYSKATYYRKKKAAMQAFLAYMSLFLEFYDE
;
A
#
# COMPACT_ATOMS: atom_id res chain seq x y z
N MET A 1 -9.43 10.02 15.67
CA MET A 1 -9.00 9.91 14.26
C MET A 1 -10.09 9.19 13.47
N ASN A 2 -10.45 9.64 12.26
CA ASN A 2 -11.53 9.01 11.49
C ASN A 2 -11.00 7.76 10.78
N GLU A 3 -11.47 6.57 11.15
CA GLU A 3 -11.03 5.26 10.59
C GLU A 3 -10.95 5.28 9.06
N LYS A 4 -11.94 5.90 8.40
CA LYS A 4 -11.99 6.01 6.94
C LYS A 4 -10.81 6.81 6.38
N GLN A 5 -10.45 7.93 7.03
CA GLN A 5 -9.38 8.80 6.57
C GLN A 5 -8.02 8.11 6.70
N GLU A 6 -7.82 7.32 7.76
CA GLU A 6 -6.58 6.58 7.97
C GLU A 6 -6.40 5.48 6.92
N ILE A 7 -7.44 4.71 6.62
CA ILE A 7 -7.39 3.72 5.54
C ILE A 7 -7.08 4.39 4.20
N ILE A 8 -7.70 5.53 3.90
CA ILE A 8 -7.39 6.28 2.67
C ILE A 8 -5.91 6.69 2.62
N ARG A 9 -5.31 7.10 3.75
CA ARG A 9 -3.88 7.43 3.83
C ARG A 9 -3.01 6.22 3.53
N ILE A 10 -3.30 5.08 4.15
CA ILE A 10 -2.59 3.81 3.94
C ILE A 10 -2.68 3.36 2.48
N ILE A 11 -3.88 3.38 1.89
CA ILE A 11 -4.07 2.96 0.48
C ILE A 11 -3.42 3.95 -0.51
N LYS A 12 -3.31 5.24 -0.17
CA LYS A 12 -2.51 6.16 -0.99
C LYS A 12 -1.03 5.79 -0.99
N GLN A 13 -0.47 5.43 0.17
CA GLN A 13 0.92 4.97 0.27
C GLN A 13 1.14 3.67 -0.51
N TYR A 14 0.19 2.74 -0.43
CA TYR A 14 0.17 1.52 -1.23
C TYR A 14 0.27 1.79 -2.73
N HIS A 15 -0.62 2.63 -3.27
CA HIS A 15 -0.58 2.98 -4.70
C HIS A 15 0.69 3.74 -5.08
N GLN A 16 1.23 4.57 -4.20
CA GLN A 16 2.52 5.23 -4.41
C GLN A 16 3.66 4.22 -4.49
N ALA A 17 3.68 3.21 -3.62
CA ALA A 17 4.66 2.12 -3.64
C ALA A 17 4.59 1.30 -4.93
N ILE A 18 3.37 0.91 -5.36
CA ILE A 18 3.16 0.20 -6.63
C ILE A 18 3.69 1.02 -7.81
N ASN A 19 3.28 2.29 -7.88
CA ASN A 19 3.71 3.16 -8.96
C ASN A 19 5.23 3.35 -8.95
N TYR A 20 5.84 3.54 -7.78
CA TYR A 20 7.28 3.68 -7.65
C TYR A 20 8.03 2.47 -8.21
N LEU A 21 7.67 1.25 -7.79
CA LEU A 21 8.31 0.03 -8.29
C LEU A 21 8.04 -0.20 -9.78
N HIS A 22 6.85 0.14 -10.27
CA HIS A 22 6.54 0.08 -11.69
C HIS A 22 7.46 1.01 -12.51
N TYR A 23 7.59 2.27 -12.12
CA TYR A 23 8.48 3.21 -12.82
C TYR A 23 9.95 2.83 -12.68
N GLU A 24 10.38 2.34 -11.52
CA GLU A 24 11.75 1.84 -11.32
C GLU A 24 12.07 0.71 -12.30
N SER A 25 11.12 -0.20 -12.52
CA SER A 25 11.29 -1.31 -13.48
C SER A 25 11.41 -0.84 -14.94
N LEU A 26 10.72 0.24 -15.31
CA LEU A 26 10.76 0.82 -16.66
C LEU A 26 12.02 1.65 -16.91
N CYS A 27 12.55 2.29 -15.88
CA CYS A 27 13.74 3.14 -15.95
C CYS A 27 15.06 2.36 -15.82
N TYR A 28 15.03 1.02 -15.85
CA TYR A 28 16.24 0.20 -15.82
C TYR A 28 17.09 0.42 -17.08
N ILE A 29 18.13 1.25 -16.95
CA ILE A 29 19.19 1.35 -17.95
C ILE A 29 20.25 0.30 -17.57
N PRO A 30 20.54 -0.70 -18.44
CA PRO A 30 21.63 -1.64 -18.20
C PRO A 30 22.94 -0.87 -17.96
N ALA A 31 23.77 -1.36 -17.05
CA ALA A 31 24.97 -0.70 -16.55
C ALA A 31 26.11 -0.45 -17.58
N THR A 32 25.79 -0.36 -18.88
CA THR A 32 26.73 -0.09 -19.98
C THR A 32 26.88 1.38 -20.37
N THR A 33 26.11 2.31 -19.80
CA THR A 33 26.30 3.76 -20.06
C THR A 33 27.10 4.43 -18.94
N HIS A 34 28.41 4.18 -18.95
CA HIS A 34 29.39 4.87 -18.10
C HIS A 34 29.65 6.32 -18.59
N LEU A 35 28.76 7.28 -18.33
CA LEU A 35 29.09 8.70 -18.54
C LEU A 35 28.29 9.62 -17.60
N ILE A 36 28.62 9.70 -16.31
CA ILE A 36 28.29 10.90 -15.50
C ILE A 36 29.47 11.22 -14.58
N LYS A 37 29.95 12.46 -14.69
CA LYS A 37 31.02 13.09 -13.90
C LYS A 37 30.71 13.07 -12.40
N ASP A 38 31.70 12.66 -11.61
CA ASP A 38 31.66 12.65 -10.15
C ASP A 38 31.45 14.05 -9.56
N GLY A 39 30.32 14.26 -8.88
CA GLY A 39 30.12 15.33 -7.90
C GLY A 39 30.48 14.85 -6.49
N PRO A 40 30.67 15.73 -5.49
CA PRO A 40 31.30 15.40 -4.21
C PRO A 40 30.41 14.61 -3.23
N ARG A 41 29.35 13.91 -3.68
CA ARG A 41 28.57 13.00 -2.84
C ARG A 41 29.03 11.57 -3.11
N SER A 42 29.41 10.84 -2.06
CA SER A 42 29.85 9.46 -2.21
C SER A 42 28.74 8.63 -2.87
N GLN A 43 29.02 8.11 -4.07
CA GLN A 43 28.11 7.27 -4.86
C GLN A 43 27.46 6.14 -4.02
N GLY A 44 28.16 5.65 -3.00
CA GLY A 44 27.66 4.64 -2.06
C GLY A 44 26.45 5.08 -1.22
N CYS A 45 26.38 6.34 -0.77
CA CYS A 45 25.27 6.86 0.05
C CYS A 45 23.98 7.04 -0.78
N TYR A 46 24.11 7.38 -2.07
CA TYR A 46 22.97 7.47 -2.97
C TYR A 46 22.37 6.10 -3.29
N MET A 47 23.22 5.11 -3.57
CA MET A 47 22.80 3.74 -3.86
C MET A 47 22.13 3.07 -2.65
N SER A 48 22.63 3.29 -1.44
CA SER A 48 22.01 2.77 -0.21
C SER A 48 20.62 3.35 0.01
N HIS A 49 20.45 4.66 -0.19
CA HIS A 49 19.15 5.32 -0.02
C HIS A 49 18.09 4.84 -1.03
N GLN A 50 18.49 4.62 -2.29
CA GLN A 50 17.59 4.05 -3.31
C GLN A 50 17.15 2.63 -2.94
N LEU A 51 18.08 1.80 -2.46
CA LEU A 51 17.78 0.45 -2.01
C LEU A 51 16.81 0.43 -0.82
N GLU A 52 17.05 1.27 0.19
CA GLU A 52 16.16 1.40 1.35
C GLU A 52 14.75 1.82 0.94
N LYS A 53 14.64 2.77 0.02
CA LYS A 53 13.35 3.24 -0.50
C LYS A 53 12.60 2.13 -1.23
N LYS A 54 13.29 1.35 -2.04
CA LYS A 54 12.74 0.16 -2.72
C LYS A 54 12.24 -0.88 -1.73
N MET A 55 13.07 -1.26 -0.76
CA MET A 55 12.68 -2.22 0.28
C MET A 55 11.49 -1.72 1.12
N ARG A 56 11.37 -0.41 1.34
CA ARG A 56 10.20 0.18 2.01
C ARG A 56 8.94 0.06 1.15
N ALA A 57 9.02 0.31 -0.14
CA ALA A 57 7.91 0.16 -1.07
C ALA A 57 7.44 -1.31 -1.19
N GLU A 58 8.38 -2.24 -1.32
CA GLU A 58 8.09 -3.69 -1.38
C GLU A 58 7.39 -4.17 -0.10
N ARG A 59 7.89 -3.77 1.08
CA ARG A 59 7.24 -4.09 2.35
C ARG A 59 5.84 -3.49 2.49
N CYS A 60 5.63 -2.25 2.02
CA CYS A 60 4.31 -1.61 2.03
C CYS A 60 3.28 -2.43 1.24
N ILE A 61 3.67 -2.91 0.06
CA ILE A 61 2.81 -3.74 -0.81
C ILE A 61 2.55 -5.08 -0.14
N GLN A 62 3.61 -5.76 0.31
CA GLN A 62 3.52 -7.09 0.92
C GLN A 62 2.57 -7.11 2.11
N VAL A 63 2.70 -6.16 3.04
CA VAL A 63 1.83 -6.08 4.23
C VAL A 63 0.36 -5.92 3.84
N ILE A 64 0.06 -5.09 2.83
CA ILE A 64 -1.33 -4.86 2.40
C ILE A 64 -1.90 -6.08 1.67
N GLU A 65 -1.09 -6.82 0.92
CA GLU A 65 -1.51 -8.08 0.30
C GLU A 65 -1.72 -9.19 1.33
N GLU A 66 -0.84 -9.28 2.33
CA GLU A 66 -0.94 -10.24 3.43
C GLU A 66 -2.18 -10.00 4.32
N ALA A 67 -2.69 -8.77 4.37
CA ALA A 67 -3.90 -8.43 5.12
C ALA A 67 -5.07 -9.37 4.79
N LYS A 68 -5.18 -9.86 3.53
CA LYS A 68 -6.22 -10.82 3.11
C LYS A 68 -6.22 -12.07 3.99
N ASN A 69 -5.05 -12.61 4.30
CA ASN A 69 -4.91 -13.84 5.08
C ASN A 69 -5.19 -13.61 6.58
N HIS A 70 -5.00 -12.39 7.07
CA HIS A 70 -5.15 -12.05 8.48
C HIS A 70 -6.55 -11.61 8.87
N ILE A 71 -7.20 -10.79 8.05
CA ILE A 71 -8.55 -10.27 8.36
C ILE A 71 -9.67 -11.12 7.75
N GLY A 72 -9.31 -12.06 6.88
CA GLY A 72 -10.23 -12.93 6.16
C GLY A 72 -10.71 -12.35 4.84
N GLU A 73 -11.05 -13.24 3.91
CA GLU A 73 -11.37 -12.89 2.52
C GLU A 73 -12.58 -11.95 2.39
N GLU A 74 -13.64 -12.17 3.19
CA GLU A 74 -14.84 -11.33 3.13
C GLU A 74 -14.56 -9.88 3.54
N PHE A 75 -13.78 -9.68 4.60
CA PHE A 75 -13.45 -8.34 5.08
C PHE A 75 -12.45 -7.66 4.15
N TYR A 76 -11.46 -8.39 3.67
CA TYR A 76 -10.52 -7.86 2.67
C TYR A 76 -11.23 -7.47 1.38
N PHE A 77 -12.21 -8.25 0.92
CA PHE A 77 -13.01 -7.91 -0.25
C PHE A 77 -13.72 -6.57 -0.09
N ILE A 78 -14.30 -6.29 1.09
CA ILE A 78 -14.91 -4.98 1.36
C ILE A 78 -13.87 -3.86 1.30
N ILE A 79 -12.68 -4.05 1.88
CA ILE A 79 -11.59 -3.06 1.82
C ILE A 79 -11.13 -2.83 0.38
N GLU A 80 -10.96 -3.90 -0.38
CA GLU A 80 -10.53 -3.87 -1.76
C GLU A 80 -11.50 -3.06 -2.63
N GLN A 81 -12.80 -3.35 -2.56
CA GLN A 81 -13.81 -2.68 -3.37
C GLN A 81 -13.99 -1.21 -2.96
N ASP A 82 -14.04 -0.91 -1.66
CA ASP A 82 -14.33 0.43 -1.17
C ASP A 82 -13.13 1.40 -1.26
N PHE A 83 -11.91 0.88 -1.07
CA PHE A 83 -10.73 1.72 -0.87
C PHE A 83 -9.63 1.51 -1.91
N ILE A 84 -9.43 0.29 -2.43
CA ILE A 84 -8.34 -0.01 -3.37
C ILE A 84 -8.79 0.21 -4.82
N LYS A 85 -9.85 -0.48 -5.24
CA LYS A 85 -10.39 -0.44 -6.61
C LYS A 85 -11.30 0.76 -6.85
N HIS A 86 -11.84 1.36 -5.79
CA HIS A 86 -12.84 2.43 -5.87
C HIS A 86 -14.03 2.05 -6.78
N SER A 87 -14.60 0.88 -6.52
CA SER A 87 -15.74 0.33 -7.27
C SER A 87 -17.00 1.21 -7.15
N ASP A 88 -18.01 0.91 -7.96
CA ASP A 88 -19.31 1.61 -7.93
C ASP A 88 -19.87 1.69 -6.50
N LYS A 89 -20.50 2.82 -6.16
CA LYS A 89 -21.03 3.10 -4.82
C LYS A 89 -21.97 1.99 -4.28
N TYR A 90 -22.60 1.22 -5.17
CA TYR A 90 -23.59 0.20 -4.84
C TYR A 90 -23.15 -1.23 -5.15
N TRP A 91 -21.84 -1.48 -5.36
CA TRP A 91 -21.28 -2.81 -5.63
C TRP A 91 -21.77 -3.89 -4.62
N TYR A 92 -22.00 -3.49 -3.37
CA TYR A 92 -22.40 -4.40 -2.30
C TYR A 92 -23.81 -5.00 -2.46
N LEU A 93 -24.67 -4.41 -3.31
CA LEU A 93 -26.05 -4.90 -3.49
C LEU A 93 -26.13 -6.29 -4.12
N GLU A 94 -25.06 -6.73 -4.79
CA GLU A 94 -24.94 -8.08 -5.35
C GLU A 94 -24.74 -9.15 -4.27
N TYR A 95 -24.25 -8.78 -3.09
CA TYR A 95 -23.80 -9.72 -2.04
C TYR A 95 -24.52 -9.55 -0.72
N TYR A 96 -24.93 -8.32 -0.38
CA TYR A 96 -25.41 -7.97 0.96
C TYR A 96 -26.62 -7.04 0.90
N SER A 97 -27.51 -7.19 1.90
CA SER A 97 -28.44 -6.11 2.22
C SER A 97 -27.68 -4.89 2.76
N LYS A 98 -28.25 -3.70 2.58
CA LYS A 98 -27.65 -2.43 3.02
C LYS A 98 -27.21 -2.45 4.49
N ALA A 99 -28.08 -2.90 5.39
CA ALA A 99 -27.77 -2.96 6.82
C ALA A 99 -26.63 -3.94 7.15
N THR A 100 -26.57 -5.07 6.44
CA THR A 100 -25.51 -6.06 6.61
C THR A 100 -24.18 -5.52 6.09
N TYR A 101 -24.17 -4.88 4.92
CA TYR A 101 -22.98 -4.26 4.36
C TYR A 101 -22.38 -3.22 5.31
N TYR A 102 -23.16 -2.27 5.83
CA TYR A 102 -22.59 -1.23 6.71
C TYR A 102 -22.03 -1.78 8.02
N ARG A 103 -22.63 -2.84 8.57
CA ARG A 103 -22.07 -3.54 9.74
C ARG A 103 -20.75 -4.23 9.40
N LYS A 104 -20.72 -5.00 8.30
CA LYS A 104 -19.51 -5.70 7.84
C LYS A 104 -18.41 -4.74 7.45
N LYS A 105 -18.73 -3.63 6.77
CA LYS A 105 -17.79 -2.55 6.43
C LYS A 105 -17.11 -1.98 7.66
N LYS A 106 -17.88 -1.65 8.70
CA LYS A 106 -17.31 -1.15 9.96
C LYS A 106 -16.35 -2.19 10.57
N ALA A 107 -16.76 -3.45 10.66
CA ALA A 107 -15.92 -4.52 11.18
C ALA A 107 -14.65 -4.73 10.34
N ALA A 108 -14.77 -4.72 9.00
CA ALA A 108 -13.64 -4.85 8.07
C ALA A 108 -12.64 -3.70 8.22
N MET A 109 -13.12 -2.45 8.32
CA MET A 109 -12.28 -1.27 8.55
C MET A 109 -11.50 -1.39 9.87
N GLN A 110 -12.16 -1.83 10.94
CA GLN A 110 -11.54 -2.01 12.24
C GLN A 110 -10.51 -3.14 12.23
N ALA A 111 -10.83 -4.28 11.63
CA ALA A 111 -9.91 -5.41 11.49
C ALA A 111 -8.67 -5.02 10.66
N PHE A 112 -8.87 -4.31 9.55
CA PHE A 112 -7.78 -3.83 8.71
C PHE A 112 -6.86 -2.86 9.46
N LEU A 113 -7.41 -1.86 10.15
CA LEU A 113 -6.60 -0.91 10.93
C LEU A 113 -5.87 -1.58 12.10
N ALA A 114 -6.52 -2.53 12.78
CA ALA A 114 -5.88 -3.31 13.83
C ALA A 114 -4.67 -4.10 13.27
N TYR A 115 -4.83 -4.77 12.13
CA TYR A 115 -3.72 -5.46 11.47
C TYR A 115 -2.61 -4.49 11.02
N MET A 116 -2.97 -3.38 10.38
CA MET A 116 -2.00 -2.36 9.93
C MET A 116 -1.21 -1.76 11.09
N SER A 117 -1.82 -1.59 12.27
CA SER A 117 -1.14 -1.04 13.45
C SER A 117 0.08 -1.85 13.91
N LEU A 118 0.14 -3.15 13.59
CA LEU A 118 1.33 -3.99 13.83
C LEU A 118 2.54 -3.59 12.98
N PHE A 119 2.32 -2.79 11.93
CA PHE A 119 3.32 -2.38 10.95
C PHE A 119 3.45 -0.84 10.83
N LEU A 120 2.61 -0.06 11.51
CA LEU A 120 2.65 1.40 11.47
C LEU A 120 3.79 2.02 12.29
N GLU A 121 4.47 1.25 13.16
CA GLU A 121 5.69 1.70 13.86
C GLU A 121 6.87 1.97 12.93
N PHE A 122 6.78 1.60 11.64
CA PHE A 122 7.86 1.76 10.65
C PHE A 122 7.76 3.04 9.79
N TYR A 123 6.80 3.93 10.06
CA TYR A 123 6.49 5.07 9.19
C TYR A 123 6.64 6.46 9.84
N ASP A 124 7.02 6.54 11.12
CA ASP A 124 7.35 7.82 11.77
C ASP A 124 8.83 8.18 11.54
N GLU A 125 9.15 8.64 10.33
CA GLU A 125 10.35 9.44 10.01
C GLU A 125 10.01 10.55 9.00
#